data_AF-A0A662PC32-F1
#
_entry.id   AF-A0A662PC32-F1
#
_cell.length_a   1.000
_cell.length_b   1.000
_cell.length_c   1.000
_cell.angle_alpha   90.00
_cell.angle_beta   90.00
_cell.angle_gamma   90.00
#
_symmetry.space_group_name_H-M   'P 1'
#
loop_
_entity.id
_entity.type
_entity.pdbx_description
1 polymer ?
#
loop_
_entity_poly.entity_id
_entity_poly.type
_entity_poly.pdbx_seq_one_letter_code
_entity_poly.pdbx_strand_id
1 'polypeptide(L)'
;MRIIDLRSDTVTKPSKEMLESILNAELGDDVYGEDPTVNKLEEIAAEKLGKEDALLVTSGTQGNLISVMASTNKGEEVILESESHIYYYEVGGIAAVANLLVKTIKGRMGV
;
A
#
# COMPACT_ATOMS: atom_id res chain seq x y z
N MET A 1 20.16 25.10 -11.08
CA MET A 1 18.74 25.51 -11.27
C MET A 1 17.90 24.68 -10.31
N ARG A 2 17.06 25.29 -9.47
CA ARG A 2 16.13 24.54 -8.61
C ARG A 2 14.96 24.08 -9.48
N ILE A 3 14.76 22.78 -9.62
CA ILE A 3 13.66 22.21 -10.39
C ILE A 3 12.40 22.29 -9.53
N ILE A 4 11.31 22.83 -10.07
CA ILE A 4 9.97 22.77 -9.47
C ILE A 4 9.25 21.62 -10.17
N ASP A 5 9.04 20.51 -9.48
CA ASP A 5 8.40 19.31 -10.01
C ASP A 5 7.00 19.14 -9.40
N LEU A 6 5.96 19.38 -10.20
CA LEU A 6 4.56 19.31 -9.78
C LEU A 6 3.83 18.11 -10.40
N ARG A 7 4.56 17.10 -10.87
CA ARG A 7 3.96 15.93 -11.53
C ARG A 7 3.19 15.04 -10.56
N SER A 8 3.69 14.88 -9.33
CA SER A 8 3.12 14.03 -8.27
C SER A 8 3.86 14.31 -6.95
N ASP A 9 3.27 13.98 -5.81
CA ASP A 9 3.97 13.93 -4.53
C ASP A 9 4.96 12.76 -4.45
N THR A 10 4.76 11.69 -5.22
CA THR A 10 5.68 10.55 -5.32
C THR A 10 7.10 10.90 -5.82
N VAL A 11 7.32 12.13 -6.30
CA VAL A 11 8.67 12.62 -6.68
C VAL A 11 9.51 13.06 -5.48
N THR A 12 8.96 13.04 -4.27
CA THR A 12 9.69 13.39 -3.04
C THR A 12 10.96 12.56 -2.88
N LYS A 13 12.00 13.19 -2.33
CA LYS A 13 13.28 12.55 -1.99
C LYS A 13 13.42 12.51 -0.47
N PRO A 14 14.12 11.50 0.08
CA PRO A 14 14.35 11.41 1.52
C PRO A 14 15.12 12.65 2.01
N SER A 15 14.73 13.17 3.18
CA SER A 15 15.46 14.24 3.86
C SER A 15 16.79 13.72 4.41
N LYS A 16 17.63 14.62 4.91
CA LYS A 16 18.91 14.22 5.53
C LYS A 16 18.68 13.36 6.77
N GLU A 17 17.72 13.73 7.61
CA GLU A 17 17.35 13.00 8.83
C GLU A 17 16.79 11.60 8.50
N MET A 18 16.01 11.50 7.41
CA MET A 18 15.52 10.20 6.92
C MET A 18 16.67 9.31 6.46
N LEU A 19 17.63 9.86 5.70
CA LEU A 19 18.82 9.11 5.28
C LEU A 19 19.67 8.66 6.46
N GLU A 20 19.87 9.52 7.46
CA GLU A 20 20.57 9.15 8.70
C GLU A 20 19.83 8.05 9.46
N SER A 21 18.49 8.08 9.50
CA SER A 21 17.69 7.03 10.13
C SER A 21 17.82 5.69 9.39
N ILE A 22 17.76 5.71 8.06
CA ILE A 22 17.95 4.51 7.22
C ILE A 22 19.33 3.89 7.43
N LEU A 23 20.39 4.72 7.48
CA LEU A 23 21.77 4.25 7.66
C LEU A 23 22.02 3.59 9.01
N ASN A 24 21.26 3.97 10.04
CA ASN A 24 21.43 3.49 11.41
C ASN A 24 20.31 2.52 11.85
N ALA A 25 19.40 2.13 10.95
CA ALA A 25 18.32 1.21 11.27
C ALA A 25 18.88 -0.17 11.65
N GLU A 26 18.34 -0.77 12.70
CA GLU A 26 18.60 -2.17 13.04
C GLU A 26 17.79 -3.04 12.06
N LEU A 27 18.45 -3.95 11.35
CA LEU A 27 17.83 -4.78 10.32
C LEU A 27 17.92 -6.25 10.70
N GLY A 28 17.00 -7.04 10.17
CA GLY A 28 16.93 -8.49 10.36
C GLY A 28 16.29 -9.19 9.16
N ASP A 29 15.91 -10.45 9.34
CA ASP A 29 15.18 -11.20 8.34
C ASP A 29 13.67 -11.09 8.61
N ASP A 30 13.00 -10.28 7.80
CA ASP A 30 11.56 -10.04 7.88
C ASP A 30 10.72 -11.31 7.64
N VAL A 31 11.20 -12.27 6.84
CA VAL A 31 10.47 -13.52 6.59
C VAL A 31 10.37 -14.37 7.86
N TYR A 32 11.36 -14.27 8.75
CA TYR A 32 11.34 -14.89 10.08
C TYR A 32 10.76 -13.99 11.16
N GLY A 33 10.35 -12.76 10.84
CA GLY A 33 9.85 -11.76 11.80
C GLY A 33 10.95 -11.17 12.69
N GLU A 34 12.21 -11.25 12.25
CA GLU A 34 13.39 -10.87 13.04
C GLU A 34 13.88 -9.45 12.73
N ASP A 35 13.23 -8.70 11.83
CA ASP A 35 13.58 -7.31 11.55
C ASP A 35 12.93 -6.34 12.57
N PRO A 36 13.70 -5.76 13.51
CA PRO A 36 13.12 -4.92 14.55
C PRO A 36 12.60 -3.58 14.01
N THR A 37 13.11 -3.10 12.88
CA THR A 37 12.66 -1.85 12.27
C THR A 37 11.30 -2.04 11.59
N VAL A 38 11.11 -3.16 10.88
CA VAL A 38 9.81 -3.50 10.28
C VAL A 38 8.76 -3.72 11.36
N ASN A 39 9.04 -4.58 12.34
CA ASN A 39 8.12 -4.87 13.45
C ASN A 39 7.64 -3.59 14.16
N LYS A 40 8.56 -2.66 14.42
CA LYS A 40 8.23 -1.38 15.06
C LYS A 40 7.38 -0.48 14.17
N LEU A 41 7.65 -0.45 12.86
CA LEU A 41 6.86 0.35 11.91
C LEU A 41 5.42 -0.17 11.85
N GLU A 42 5.24 -1.48 11.81
CA GLU A 42 3.93 -2.14 11.79
C GLU A 42 3.17 -1.91 13.10
N GLU A 43 3.81 -2.06 14.26
CA GLU A 43 3.21 -1.77 15.58
C GLU A 43 2.69 -0.32 15.65
N ILE A 44 3.53 0.65 15.24
CA ILE A 44 3.14 2.08 15.20
C ILE A 44 1.97 2.31 14.25
N ALA A 45 1.94 1.63 13.10
CA ALA A 45 0.86 1.77 12.11
C ALA A 45 -0.47 1.19 12.64
N ALA A 46 -0.42 0.01 13.25
CA ALA A 46 -1.56 -0.65 13.88
C ALA A 46 -2.15 0.21 15.00
N GLU A 47 -1.29 0.72 15.91
CA GLU A 47 -1.70 1.60 17.01
C GLU A 47 -2.35 2.89 16.48
N LYS A 48 -1.72 3.56 15.50
CA LYS A 48 -2.24 4.80 14.91
C LYS A 48 -3.62 4.65 14.28
N LEU A 49 -3.92 3.47 13.71
CA LEU A 49 -5.19 3.20 13.03
C LEU A 49 -6.20 2.46 13.92
N GLY A 50 -5.84 2.15 15.17
CA GLY A 50 -6.67 1.36 16.08
C GLY A 50 -6.98 -0.03 15.53
N LYS A 51 -5.99 -0.67 14.90
CA LYS A 51 -6.07 -2.03 14.35
C LYS A 51 -5.25 -2.99 15.19
N GLU A 52 -5.59 -4.27 15.09
CA GLU A 52 -4.89 -5.34 15.81
C GLU A 52 -3.47 -5.56 15.27
N ASP A 53 -3.26 -5.34 13.97
CA ASP A 53 -1.99 -5.59 13.30
C ASP A 53 -1.82 -4.73 12.03
N ALA A 54 -0.61 -4.71 11.47
CA ALA A 54 -0.27 -4.06 10.21
C ALA A 54 0.78 -4.88 9.43
N LEU A 55 0.90 -4.61 8.13
CA LEU A 55 1.87 -5.29 7.26
C LEU A 55 2.57 -4.28 6.34
N LEU A 56 3.90 -4.28 6.35
CA LEU A 56 4.72 -3.50 5.43
C LEU A 56 4.72 -4.17 4.05
N VAL A 57 4.44 -3.38 3.03
CA VAL A 57 4.42 -3.83 1.63
C VAL A 57 5.24 -2.90 0.77
N THR A 58 5.68 -3.39 -0.40
CA THR A 58 6.60 -2.64 -1.27
C THR A 58 5.95 -1.47 -2.00
N SER A 59 4.61 -1.44 -2.08
CA SER A 59 3.85 -0.39 -2.77
C SER A 59 2.38 -0.37 -2.34
N GLY A 60 1.71 0.76 -2.57
CA GLY A 60 0.25 0.87 -2.40
C GLY A 60 -0.53 -0.12 -3.27
N THR A 61 -0.06 -0.39 -4.51
CA THR A 61 -0.64 -1.40 -5.39
C THR A 61 -0.58 -2.81 -4.80
N GLN A 62 0.55 -3.20 -4.20
CA GLN A 62 0.64 -4.50 -3.51
C GLN A 62 -0.29 -4.54 -2.29
N GLY A 63 -0.34 -3.45 -1.51
CA GLY A 63 -1.21 -3.35 -0.34
C GLY A 63 -2.70 -3.49 -0.67
N ASN A 64 -3.17 -2.81 -1.71
CA ASN A 64 -4.54 -2.93 -2.19
C ASN A 64 -4.85 -4.36 -2.68
N LEU A 65 -3.95 -4.96 -3.46
CA LEU A 65 -4.14 -6.33 -3.96
C LEU A 65 -4.23 -7.36 -2.81
N ILE A 66 -3.31 -7.29 -1.84
CA ILE A 66 -3.34 -8.18 -0.67
C ILE A 66 -4.61 -7.96 0.14
N SER A 67 -5.00 -6.71 0.39
CA SER A 67 -6.22 -6.37 1.14
C SER A 67 -7.47 -6.98 0.52
N VAL A 68 -7.61 -6.86 -0.80
CA VAL A 68 -8.73 -7.45 -1.53
C VAL A 68 -8.67 -8.98 -1.49
N MET A 69 -7.49 -9.57 -1.72
CA MET A 69 -7.32 -11.04 -1.67
C MET A 69 -7.58 -11.63 -0.29
N ALA A 70 -7.21 -10.93 0.78
CA ALA A 70 -7.46 -11.36 2.16
C ALA A 70 -8.94 -11.29 2.54
N SER A 71 -9.71 -10.44 1.86
CA SER A 71 -11.12 -10.18 2.16
C SER A 71 -12.09 -10.94 1.27
N THR A 72 -11.60 -11.74 0.31
CA THR A 72 -12.43 -12.37 -0.73
C THR A 72 -11.93 -13.76 -1.13
N ASN A 73 -12.78 -14.51 -1.81
CA ASN A 73 -12.45 -15.77 -2.46
C ASN A 73 -12.50 -15.63 -3.99
N LYS A 74 -11.75 -16.50 -4.68
CA LYS A 74 -11.75 -16.55 -6.15
C LYS A 74 -13.17 -16.71 -6.71
N GLY A 75 -13.50 -15.92 -7.73
CA GLY A 75 -14.82 -15.90 -8.35
C GLY A 75 -15.85 -15.00 -7.66
N GLU A 76 -15.51 -14.40 -6.52
CA GLU A 76 -16.36 -13.39 -5.88
C GLU A 76 -16.28 -12.03 -6.59
N GLU A 77 -17.19 -11.13 -6.22
CA GLU A 77 -17.31 -9.78 -6.75
C GLU A 77 -16.81 -8.75 -5.73
N VAL A 78 -16.06 -7.75 -6.20
CA VAL A 78 -15.67 -6.57 -5.43
C VAL A 78 -16.35 -5.34 -6.02
N ILE A 79 -17.01 -4.56 -5.17
CA ILE A 79 -17.60 -3.28 -5.55
C ILE A 79 -16.56 -2.18 -5.34
N LEU A 80 -16.25 -1.43 -6.39
CA LEU A 80 -15.28 -0.34 -6.36
C LEU A 80 -15.88 0.94 -6.95
N GLU A 81 -15.37 2.09 -6.52
CA GLU A 81 -15.65 3.34 -7.23
C GLU A 81 -15.00 3.28 -8.63
N SER A 82 -15.71 3.79 -9.63
CA SER A 82 -15.36 3.70 -11.04
C SER A 82 -14.02 4.32 -11.39
N GLU A 83 -13.61 5.40 -10.74
CA GLU A 83 -12.34 6.12 -10.91
C GLU A 83 -11.28 5.74 -9.87
N SER A 84 -11.54 4.71 -9.03
CA SER A 84 -10.61 4.29 -7.98
C SER A 84 -9.26 3.79 -8.54
N HIS A 85 -8.20 4.02 -7.76
CA HIS A 85 -6.84 3.64 -8.14
C HIS A 85 -6.70 2.13 -8.42
N ILE A 86 -7.35 1.33 -7.58
CA ILE A 86 -7.44 -0.13 -7.69
C ILE A 86 -7.95 -0.57 -9.06
N TYR A 87 -8.97 0.12 -9.58
CA TYR A 87 -9.56 -0.22 -10.88
C TYR A 87 -8.74 0.31 -12.06
N TYR A 88 -8.34 1.59 -12.03
CA TYR A 88 -7.73 2.26 -13.20
C TYR A 88 -6.22 2.12 -13.31
N TYR A 89 -5.48 2.13 -12.20
CA TYR A 89 -4.02 2.36 -12.21
C TYR A 89 -3.19 1.16 -11.75
N GLU A 90 -3.85 0.05 -11.37
CA GLU A 90 -3.18 -1.16 -10.86
C GLU A 90 -3.15 -2.32 -11.88
N VAL A 91 -3.24 -1.98 -13.16
CA VAL A 91 -3.00 -2.88 -14.31
C VAL A 91 -3.86 -4.16 -14.26
N GLY A 92 -5.05 -4.07 -13.68
CA GLY A 92 -5.98 -5.19 -13.58
C GLY A 92 -5.55 -6.32 -12.64
N GLY A 93 -4.68 -6.05 -11.65
CA GLY A 93 -4.20 -7.05 -10.69
C GLY A 93 -5.32 -7.84 -9.99
N ILE A 94 -6.45 -7.19 -9.70
CA ILE A 94 -7.64 -7.85 -9.14
C ILE A 94 -8.16 -8.98 -10.05
N ALA A 95 -8.24 -8.74 -11.35
CA ALA A 95 -8.72 -9.76 -12.28
C ALA A 95 -7.62 -10.80 -12.53
N ALA A 96 -6.40 -10.36 -12.84
CA ALA A 96 -5.31 -11.22 -13.30
C ALA A 96 -4.69 -12.10 -12.20
N VAL A 97 -4.61 -11.59 -10.97
CA VAL A 97 -3.96 -12.27 -9.84
C VAL A 97 -4.99 -12.77 -8.83
N ALA A 98 -5.94 -11.91 -8.42
CA ALA A 98 -6.91 -12.28 -7.40
C ALA A 98 -8.07 -13.15 -7.94
N ASN A 99 -8.28 -13.21 -9.26
CA ASN A 99 -9.38 -13.94 -9.91
C ASN A 99 -10.77 -13.47 -9.44
N LEU A 100 -10.95 -12.15 -9.36
CA LEU A 100 -12.20 -11.53 -8.90
C LEU A 100 -12.90 -10.78 -10.03
N LEU A 101 -14.22 -10.70 -9.92
CA LEU A 101 -15.04 -9.81 -10.74
C LEU A 101 -15.09 -8.44 -10.09
N VAL A 102 -15.05 -7.38 -10.91
CA VAL A 102 -15.18 -6.01 -10.43
C VAL A 102 -16.49 -5.42 -10.91
N LYS A 103 -17.28 -4.90 -9.97
CA LYS A 103 -18.47 -4.10 -10.26
C LYS A 103 -18.20 -2.67 -9.84
N THR A 104 -18.15 -1.78 -10.83
CA THR A 104 -17.90 -0.36 -10.54
C THR A 104 -19.19 0.41 -10.26
N ILE A 105 -19.10 1.38 -9.35
CA ILE A 105 -20.13 2.38 -9.07
C ILE A 105 -19.56 3.77 -9.30
N LYS A 106 -20.38 4.70 -9.79
CA LYS A 106 -19.93 6.08 -10.02
C LYS A 106 -19.83 6.82 -8.68
N GLY A 107 -18.64 7.34 -8.37
CA GLY A 107 -18.43 8.19 -7.19
C GLY A 107 -18.87 9.64 -7.39
N ARG A 108 -18.92 10.38 -6.28
CA ARG A 108 -19.08 11.82 -6.20
C ARG A 108 -17.95 12.38 -5.35
N MET A 109 -17.10 13.23 -5.95
CA MET A 109 -15.92 13.81 -5.28
C MET A 109 -14.88 12.77 -4.83
N GLY A 110 -14.73 11.67 -5.59
CA GLY A 110 -13.75 10.63 -5.28
C GLY A 110 -14.20 9.59 -4.25
N VAL A 111 -15.51 9.52 -3.95
CA VAL A 111 -16.15 8.49 -3.10
C VAL A 111 -17.42 8.00 -3.76
#